data_AF-A0A7S0P5L2-F1
#
_entry.id   AF-A0A7S0P5L2-F1
#
_cell.length_a   1.000
_cell.length_b   1.000
_cell.length_c   1.000
_cell.angle_alpha   90.00
_cell.angle_beta   90.00
_cell.angle_gamma   90.00
#
_symmetry.space_group_name_H-M   'P 1'
#
loop_
_entity.id
_entity.type
_entity.pdbx_description
1 polymer ?
#
loop_
_entity_poly.entity_id
_entity_poly.type
_entity_poly.pdbx_seq_one_letter_code
_entity_poly.pdbx_strand_id
1 'polypeptide(L)'
;AGFDDEILLQPSGGIAGLVSQLRGREFRRTPYARLGVVCMTKRPIALLTWLQYYTQVLGAERIFLRVDETPELEAILSKDPWSATVEVRFEAHGCRDFFRQTTRQASVHTHRAHSDALPLRHKETPTLLQAELVNDALERARQLGLTHLIHVDDDEIVYCHRGVGALHAFLASVSADKVNVHMRNLEALYPHCECSDPFKEVQDGRDRPFR
;
A
#
# COMPACT_ATOMS: atom_id res chain seq x y z
N ALA A 1 -7.25 21.51 -29.37
CA ALA A 1 -5.83 21.43 -29.76
C ALA A 1 -5.13 20.73 -28.60
N GLY A 2 -4.87 19.43 -28.65
CA GLY A 2 -4.11 18.75 -29.70
C GLY A 2 -2.64 18.85 -29.29
N PHE A 3 -2.17 17.90 -28.49
CA PHE A 3 -0.76 17.62 -28.26
C PHE A 3 -0.64 16.10 -28.04
N ASP A 4 -0.52 15.41 -29.16
CA ASP A 4 0.30 14.21 -29.22
C ASP A 4 1.73 14.63 -28.84
N ASP A 5 2.34 13.92 -27.89
CA ASP A 5 3.79 13.76 -27.84
C ASP A 5 4.11 12.46 -27.09
N GLU A 6 4.35 11.46 -27.93
CA GLU A 6 5.01 10.21 -27.65
C GLU A 6 6.45 10.51 -27.21
N ILE A 7 6.80 10.23 -25.95
CA ILE A 7 8.22 10.15 -25.54
C ILE A 7 8.44 8.84 -24.81
N LEU A 8 8.91 7.87 -25.60
CA LEU A 8 9.61 6.67 -25.19
C LEU A 8 10.93 7.04 -24.49
N LEU A 9 11.08 6.66 -23.23
CA LEU A 9 12.40 6.47 -22.60
C LEU A 9 12.38 5.22 -21.70
N GLN A 10 12.96 4.14 -22.21
CA GLN A 10 13.72 3.14 -21.46
C GLN A 10 15.08 3.02 -22.19
N PRO A 11 16.22 2.64 -21.54
CA PRO A 11 16.28 1.62 -20.48
C PRO A 11 17.35 1.83 -19.35
N SER A 12 17.28 0.94 -18.34
CA SER A 12 18.42 0.35 -17.60
C SER A 12 19.11 1.08 -16.42
N GLY A 13 18.64 2.24 -15.97
CA GLY A 13 19.09 2.79 -14.68
C GLY A 13 18.21 2.28 -13.54
N GLY A 14 18.70 1.31 -12.75
CA GLY A 14 17.99 0.87 -11.54
C GLY A 14 17.59 2.03 -10.62
N ILE A 15 16.62 1.80 -9.73
CA ILE A 15 15.98 2.79 -8.83
C ILE A 15 17.00 3.76 -8.17
N ALA A 16 18.24 3.32 -7.94
CA ALA A 16 19.37 4.14 -7.49
C ALA A 16 19.63 5.43 -8.31
N GLY A 17 19.41 5.42 -9.63
CA GLY A 17 19.62 6.59 -10.50
C GLY A 17 18.59 7.69 -10.28
N LEU A 18 17.35 7.32 -9.99
CA LEU A 18 16.25 8.25 -9.71
C LEU A 18 16.43 8.93 -8.34
N VAL A 19 16.94 8.19 -7.36
CA VAL A 19 17.14 8.63 -5.96
C VAL A 19 18.24 9.69 -5.83
N SER A 20 19.26 9.65 -6.70
CA SER A 20 20.38 10.60 -6.67
C SER A 20 19.98 12.02 -7.11
N GLN A 21 18.98 12.14 -8.01
CA GLN A 21 18.55 13.44 -8.55
C GLN A 21 17.65 14.26 -7.60
N LEU A 22 17.10 13.65 -6.53
CA LEU A 22 16.06 14.26 -5.69
C LEU A 22 16.56 14.88 -4.36
N ARG A 23 17.84 14.72 -3.99
CA ARG A 23 18.37 15.05 -2.65
C ARG A 23 18.69 16.54 -2.37
N GLY A 24 18.12 17.49 -3.12
CA GLY A 24 18.69 18.83 -3.22
C GLY A 24 17.91 20.06 -2.70
N ARG A 25 16.83 19.97 -1.91
CA ARG A 25 16.05 21.20 -1.54
C ARG A 25 15.48 21.25 -0.12
N GLU A 26 15.73 22.38 0.55
CA GLU A 26 15.15 22.81 1.83
C GLU A 26 13.62 22.99 1.75
N PHE A 27 12.91 22.61 2.82
CA PHE A 27 11.45 22.59 2.89
C PHE A 27 10.90 23.76 3.73
N ARG A 28 10.26 24.74 3.08
CA ARG A 28 9.37 25.74 3.70
C ARG A 28 7.96 25.54 3.16
N ARG A 29 6.95 25.60 4.07
CA ARG A 29 5.48 25.42 3.86
C ARG A 29 5.08 25.23 2.38
N THR A 30 4.92 23.98 1.95
CA THR A 30 4.82 23.63 0.53
C THR A 30 3.38 23.50 0.02
N PRO A 31 3.11 23.86 -1.25
CA PRO A 31 1.84 23.62 -1.96
C PRO A 31 1.61 22.14 -2.33
N TYR A 32 2.28 21.20 -1.64
CA TYR A 32 2.29 19.78 -1.97
C TYR A 32 1.61 18.98 -0.86
N ALA A 33 0.88 17.93 -1.24
CA ALA A 33 0.29 17.00 -0.30
C ALA A 33 1.37 16.36 0.59
N ARG A 34 1.15 16.37 1.90
CA ARG A 34 2.00 15.67 2.90
C ARG A 34 1.43 14.29 3.13
N LEU A 35 2.15 13.28 2.68
CA LEU A 35 1.63 11.94 2.51
C LEU A 35 2.07 11.02 3.66
N GLY A 36 1.11 10.28 4.22
CA GLY A 36 1.35 9.07 5.00
C GLY A 36 0.91 7.82 4.24
N VAL A 37 1.54 6.70 4.55
CA VAL A 37 1.09 5.36 4.11
C VAL A 37 0.68 4.55 5.33
N VAL A 38 -0.40 3.79 5.21
CA VAL A 38 -0.80 2.79 6.20
C VAL A 38 -0.90 1.42 5.53
N CYS A 39 -0.31 0.42 6.15
CA CYS A 39 -0.18 -0.93 5.59
C CYS A 39 -0.18 -1.96 6.72
N MET A 40 -0.78 -3.11 6.47
CA MET A 40 -0.71 -4.29 7.33
C MET A 40 -0.02 -5.39 6.55
N THR A 41 0.91 -6.11 7.17
CA THR A 41 1.64 -7.17 6.48
C THR A 41 1.82 -8.43 7.31
N LYS A 42 1.83 -9.58 6.62
CA LYS A 42 2.15 -10.89 7.19
C LYS A 42 3.12 -11.63 6.26
N ARG A 43 4.37 -11.81 6.72
CA ARG A 43 5.45 -12.47 5.96
C ARG A 43 5.64 -11.88 4.56
N PRO A 44 5.89 -10.56 4.45
CA PRO A 44 6.01 -9.90 3.16
C PRO A 44 7.22 -10.40 2.37
N ILE A 45 7.04 -10.56 1.06
CA ILE A 45 8.09 -11.01 0.15
C ILE A 45 9.11 -9.88 -0.11
N ALA A 46 8.66 -8.62 -0.16
CA ALA A 46 9.49 -7.50 -0.60
C ALA A 46 9.30 -6.21 0.23
N LEU A 47 8.96 -6.31 1.51
CA LEU A 47 8.61 -5.15 2.36
C LEU A 47 9.63 -4.02 2.29
N LEU A 48 10.93 -4.32 2.44
CA LEU A 48 11.95 -3.26 2.44
C LEU A 48 11.98 -2.49 1.11
N THR A 49 11.75 -3.18 -0.01
CA THR A 49 11.64 -2.55 -1.33
C THR A 49 10.44 -1.63 -1.39
N TRP A 50 9.29 -2.05 -0.84
CA TRP A 50 8.09 -1.20 -0.79
C TRP A 50 8.26 -0.01 0.14
N LEU A 51 8.87 -0.18 1.31
CA LEU A 51 9.17 0.94 2.21
C LEU A 51 10.12 1.95 1.54
N GLN A 52 11.12 1.48 0.79
CA GLN A 52 11.98 2.35 -0.03
C GLN A 52 11.16 3.08 -1.10
N TYR A 53 10.29 2.39 -1.82
CA TYR A 53 9.42 3.00 -2.82
C TYR A 53 8.50 4.07 -2.21
N TYR A 54 7.83 3.77 -1.11
CA TYR A 54 6.93 4.70 -0.43
C TYR A 54 7.66 5.95 0.04
N THR A 55 8.83 5.80 0.67
CA THR A 55 9.59 6.95 1.18
C THR A 55 10.30 7.74 0.09
N GLN A 56 10.93 7.08 -0.87
CA GLN A 56 11.84 7.73 -1.83
C GLN A 56 11.17 8.08 -3.15
N VAL A 57 10.16 7.33 -3.57
CA VAL A 57 9.45 7.55 -4.83
C VAL A 57 8.13 8.26 -4.57
N LEU A 58 7.24 7.69 -3.74
CA LEU A 58 5.95 8.34 -3.41
C LEU A 58 6.10 9.55 -2.48
N GLY A 59 7.26 9.76 -1.86
CA GLY A 59 7.46 10.89 -0.94
C GLY A 59 6.62 10.80 0.34
N ALA A 60 6.30 9.58 0.79
CA ALA A 60 5.65 9.37 2.07
C ALA A 60 6.59 9.81 3.20
N GLU A 61 6.10 10.73 4.04
CA GLU A 61 6.85 11.24 5.18
C GLU A 61 6.80 10.27 6.36
N ARG A 62 5.73 9.47 6.46
CA ARG A 62 5.48 8.52 7.53
C ARG A 62 4.77 7.28 7.01
N ILE A 63 5.14 6.12 7.55
CA ILE A 63 4.52 4.83 7.27
C ILE A 63 4.03 4.25 8.59
N PHE A 64 2.74 3.96 8.69
CA PHE A 64 2.12 3.26 9.81
C PHE A 64 1.99 1.79 9.42
N LEU A 65 2.82 0.94 10.03
CA LEU A 65 2.93 -0.46 9.65
C LEU A 65 2.48 -1.37 10.80
N ARG A 66 1.49 -2.21 10.54
CA ARG A 66 1.18 -3.36 11.40
C ARG A 66 1.88 -4.60 10.85
N VAL A 67 2.64 -5.28 11.70
CA VAL A 67 3.34 -6.52 11.34
C VAL A 67 2.76 -7.68 12.14
N ASP A 68 2.16 -8.61 11.42
CA ASP A 68 1.61 -9.84 11.98
C ASP A 68 2.56 -11.02 11.70
N GLU A 69 2.78 -11.85 12.72
CA GLU A 69 3.52 -13.13 12.63
C GLU A 69 4.90 -13.05 11.94
N THR A 70 5.57 -11.89 12.02
CA THR A 70 6.89 -11.67 11.41
C THR A 70 7.82 -10.87 12.36
N PRO A 71 8.06 -11.36 13.60
CA PRO A 71 8.84 -10.63 14.60
C PRO A 71 10.29 -10.35 14.18
N GLU A 72 10.85 -11.13 13.26
CA GLU A 72 12.19 -10.91 12.70
C GLU A 72 12.36 -9.53 12.02
N LEU A 73 11.26 -8.88 11.62
CA LEU A 73 11.29 -7.53 11.07
C LEU A 73 11.61 -6.46 12.12
N GLU A 74 11.43 -6.73 13.41
CA GLU A 74 11.68 -5.76 14.49
C GLU A 74 13.13 -5.29 14.51
N ALA A 75 14.08 -6.21 14.37
CA ALA A 75 15.51 -5.90 14.34
C ALA A 75 15.91 -5.06 13.11
N ILE A 76 15.09 -5.07 12.05
CA ILE A 76 15.32 -4.31 10.82
C ILE A 76 14.66 -2.94 10.92
N LEU A 77 13.39 -2.89 11.32
CA LEU A 77 12.57 -1.67 11.36
C LEU A 77 12.95 -0.73 12.51
N SER A 78 13.62 -1.24 13.55
CA SER A 78 14.18 -0.43 14.65
C SER A 78 15.46 0.33 14.28
N LYS A 79 16.02 0.10 13.09
CA LYS A 79 17.27 0.72 12.63
C LYS A 79 17.02 1.80 11.59
N ASP A 80 17.99 2.69 11.44
CA ASP A 80 17.98 3.67 10.35
C ASP A 80 17.98 2.96 8.97
N PRO A 81 17.28 3.51 7.97
CA PRO A 81 16.48 4.74 8.03
C PRO A 81 15.04 4.54 8.57
N TRP A 82 14.65 3.31 8.86
CA TRP A 82 13.26 2.93 9.12
C TRP A 82 12.72 3.45 10.44
N SER A 83 13.53 3.44 11.50
CA SER A 83 13.22 4.04 12.82
C SER A 83 12.69 5.48 12.73
N ALA A 84 13.12 6.24 11.72
CA ALA A 84 12.77 7.64 11.54
C ALA A 84 11.47 7.85 10.74
N THR A 85 11.04 6.87 9.93
CA THR A 85 9.92 7.03 8.98
C THR A 85 8.82 6.00 9.16
N VAL A 86 9.10 4.86 9.79
CA VAL A 86 8.16 3.75 9.97
C VAL A 86 7.77 3.66 11.45
N GLU A 87 6.51 3.91 11.74
CA GLU A 87 5.90 3.58 13.02
C GLU A 87 5.35 2.16 12.92
N VAL A 88 6.04 1.21 13.56
CA VAL A 88 5.67 -0.20 13.51
C VAL A 88 4.97 -0.65 14.78
N ARG A 89 3.93 -1.47 14.63
CA ARG A 89 3.31 -2.23 15.71
C ARG A 89 3.41 -3.72 15.40
N PHE A 90 4.02 -4.46 16.31
CA PHE A 90 4.10 -5.92 16.25
C PHE A 90 2.97 -6.51 17.08
N GLU A 91 2.22 -7.41 16.49
CA GLU A 91 1.27 -8.22 17.24
C GLU A 91 1.83 -9.61 17.52
N ALA A 92 2.07 -9.87 18.80
CA ALA A 92 2.46 -11.18 19.29
C ALA A 92 1.21 -11.94 19.79
N HIS A 93 1.05 -13.15 19.25
CA HIS A 93 0.18 -14.25 19.71
C HIS A 93 -1.26 -14.36 19.15
N GLY A 94 -1.50 -15.51 18.48
CA GLY A 94 -2.64 -16.39 18.78
C GLY A 94 -3.94 -16.19 17.99
N CYS A 95 -4.12 -15.09 17.25
CA CYS A 95 -5.39 -14.82 16.59
C CYS A 95 -5.35 -15.13 15.09
N ARG A 96 -5.60 -16.40 14.77
CA ARG A 96 -6.18 -16.93 13.52
C ARG A 96 -5.42 -16.64 12.20
N ASP A 97 -5.26 -17.70 11.43
CA ASP A 97 -4.88 -17.70 10.02
C ASP A 97 -5.96 -16.99 9.15
N PHE A 98 -6.10 -15.68 9.30
CA PHE A 98 -7.12 -14.88 8.59
C PHE A 98 -6.80 -14.74 7.10
N PHE A 99 -5.52 -14.57 6.76
CA PHE A 99 -5.05 -14.58 5.36
C PHE A 99 -5.34 -15.91 4.63
N ARG A 100 -5.46 -17.04 5.35
CA ARG A 100 -5.91 -18.30 4.73
C ARG A 100 -7.41 -18.35 4.47
N GLN A 101 -8.23 -17.53 5.14
CA GLN A 101 -9.68 -17.51 4.93
C GLN A 101 -10.08 -16.69 3.71
N THR A 102 -9.38 -15.60 3.40
CA THR A 102 -9.60 -14.84 2.15
C THR A 102 -9.24 -15.68 0.92
N THR A 103 -8.17 -16.49 0.96
CA THR A 103 -7.86 -17.42 -0.14
C THR A 103 -8.90 -18.54 -0.30
N ARG A 104 -9.62 -18.92 0.76
CA ARG A 104 -10.64 -19.99 0.72
C ARG A 104 -12.05 -19.49 0.39
N GLN A 105 -12.37 -18.21 0.54
CA GLN A 105 -13.71 -17.70 0.18
C GLN A 105 -13.93 -17.60 -1.34
N ALA A 106 -12.89 -17.74 -2.16
CA ALA A 106 -13.03 -17.98 -3.60
C ALA A 106 -13.53 -19.40 -3.94
N SER A 107 -13.59 -20.31 -2.97
CA SER A 107 -14.01 -21.68 -3.18
C SER A 107 -14.55 -22.29 -1.88
N VAL A 108 -15.86 -22.20 -1.66
CA VAL A 108 -16.74 -23.21 -1.02
C VAL A 108 -18.10 -22.57 -0.72
N HIS A 109 -19.04 -22.78 -1.64
CA HIS A 109 -20.46 -22.87 -1.33
C HIS A 109 -20.78 -24.36 -1.18
N THR A 110 -20.79 -24.91 0.04
CA THR A 110 -21.58 -26.13 0.36
C THR A 110 -21.68 -26.41 1.88
N HIS A 111 -22.91 -26.36 2.36
CA HIS A 111 -23.60 -27.20 3.37
C HIS A 111 -23.06 -27.53 4.79
N ARG A 112 -23.92 -27.16 5.76
CA ARG A 112 -24.42 -27.85 6.98
C ARG A 112 -23.55 -28.06 8.24
N ALA A 113 -23.92 -27.28 9.27
CA ALA A 113 -24.50 -27.64 10.60
C ALA A 113 -23.74 -28.49 11.67
N HIS A 114 -23.85 -27.96 12.91
CA HIS A 114 -23.69 -28.53 14.28
C HIS A 114 -22.27 -28.85 14.81
N SER A 115 -21.77 -28.11 15.82
CA SER A 115 -21.89 -28.43 17.26
C SER A 115 -21.16 -27.40 18.17
N ASP A 116 -21.65 -27.28 19.40
CA ASP A 116 -20.99 -26.83 20.65
C ASP A 116 -20.44 -25.40 20.78
N ALA A 117 -21.24 -24.55 21.45
CA ALA A 117 -20.95 -23.18 21.79
C ALA A 117 -19.96 -23.06 22.97
N LEU A 118 -18.66 -22.94 22.64
CA LEU A 118 -17.74 -22.10 23.42
C LEU A 118 -18.13 -20.62 23.20
N PRO A 119 -17.96 -19.73 24.19
CA PRO A 119 -18.29 -18.31 24.01
C PRO A 119 -17.50 -17.80 22.80
N LEU A 120 -18.23 -17.34 21.79
CA LEU A 120 -17.71 -16.77 20.55
C LEU A 120 -16.85 -15.55 20.92
N ARG A 121 -15.56 -15.77 21.20
CA ARG A 121 -14.55 -14.70 21.12
C ARG A 121 -14.67 -14.15 19.72
N HIS A 122 -15.20 -12.93 19.62
CA HIS A 122 -15.48 -12.21 18.39
C HIS A 122 -14.37 -12.49 17.38
N LYS A 123 -14.73 -13.06 16.23
CA LYS A 123 -13.83 -13.09 15.10
C LYS A 123 -13.82 -11.67 14.54
N GLU A 124 -12.89 -10.86 15.02
CA GLU A 124 -12.47 -9.67 14.28
C GLU A 124 -12.17 -10.14 12.85
N THR A 125 -12.83 -9.54 11.88
CA THR A 125 -12.60 -9.86 10.47
C THR A 125 -11.39 -9.06 9.98
N PRO A 126 -10.71 -9.49 8.90
CA PRO A 126 -9.62 -8.71 8.30
C PRO A 126 -10.01 -7.24 8.05
N THR A 127 -11.25 -7.02 7.60
CA THR A 127 -11.80 -5.68 7.38
C THR A 127 -11.89 -4.83 8.64
N LEU A 128 -12.23 -5.43 9.80
CA LEU A 128 -12.27 -4.71 11.07
C LEU A 128 -10.86 -4.33 11.53
N LEU A 129 -9.90 -5.24 11.40
CA LEU A 129 -8.49 -4.98 11.75
C LEU A 129 -7.87 -3.89 10.85
N GLN A 130 -8.17 -3.92 9.54
CA GLN A 130 -7.77 -2.86 8.61
C GLN A 130 -8.42 -1.52 8.99
N ALA A 131 -9.71 -1.51 9.31
CA ALA A 131 -10.41 -0.29 9.71
C ALA A 131 -9.84 0.29 11.02
N GLU A 132 -9.55 -0.56 12.01
CA GLU A 132 -8.89 -0.16 13.25
C GLU A 132 -7.52 0.44 12.97
N LEU A 133 -6.68 -0.22 12.18
CA LEU A 133 -5.36 0.27 11.81
C LEU A 133 -5.43 1.63 11.11
N VAL A 134 -6.34 1.78 10.14
CA VAL A 134 -6.53 3.04 9.41
C VAL A 134 -7.00 4.16 10.36
N ASN A 135 -7.99 3.89 11.21
CA ASN A 135 -8.51 4.88 12.15
C ASN A 135 -7.43 5.34 13.14
N ASP A 136 -6.67 4.40 13.67
CA ASP A 136 -5.54 4.66 14.54
C ASP A 136 -4.47 5.51 13.82
N ALA A 137 -4.12 5.15 12.59
CA ALA A 137 -3.15 5.88 11.79
C ALA A 137 -3.64 7.30 11.44
N LEU A 138 -4.95 7.51 11.24
CA LEU A 138 -5.52 8.82 10.95
C LEU A 138 -5.29 9.82 12.08
N GLU A 139 -5.46 9.41 13.34
CA GLU A 139 -5.23 10.29 14.48
C GLU A 139 -3.77 10.74 14.56
N ARG A 140 -2.85 9.80 14.40
CA ARG A 140 -1.40 10.08 14.45
C ARG A 140 -0.94 10.88 13.24
N ALA A 141 -1.44 10.58 12.05
CA ALA A 141 -1.20 11.35 10.83
C ALA A 141 -1.58 12.82 11.00
N ARG A 142 -2.73 13.10 11.62
CA ARG A 142 -3.17 14.48 11.94
C ARG A 142 -2.20 15.18 12.90
N GLN A 143 -1.74 14.49 13.95
CA GLN A 143 -0.77 15.06 14.90
C GLN A 143 0.57 15.41 14.23
N LEU A 144 0.99 14.64 13.23
CA LEU A 144 2.20 14.89 12.44
C LEU A 144 1.99 15.92 11.31
N GLY A 145 0.77 16.42 11.16
CA GLY A 145 0.37 17.39 10.14
C GLY A 145 0.39 16.82 8.72
N LEU A 146 0.26 15.51 8.55
CA LEU A 146 0.05 14.89 7.25
C LEU A 146 -1.33 15.32 6.73
N THR A 147 -1.43 15.57 5.43
CA THR A 147 -2.68 15.99 4.80
C THR A 147 -3.45 14.83 4.19
N HIS A 148 -2.75 13.76 3.81
CA HIS A 148 -3.32 12.57 3.18
C HIS A 148 -2.74 11.30 3.79
N LEU A 149 -3.58 10.27 3.88
CA LEU A 149 -3.18 8.93 4.28
C LEU A 149 -3.65 7.95 3.18
N ILE A 150 -2.73 7.19 2.61
CA ILE A 150 -3.04 6.15 1.63
C ILE A 150 -2.94 4.80 2.33
N HIS A 151 -4.01 4.02 2.27
CA HIS A 151 -4.00 2.60 2.63
C HIS A 151 -3.48 1.79 1.44
N VAL A 152 -2.52 0.91 1.68
CA VAL A 152 -1.98 -0.03 0.67
C VAL A 152 -1.84 -1.39 1.33
N ASP A 153 -2.42 -2.42 0.71
CA ASP A 153 -2.23 -3.80 1.14
C ASP A 153 -0.79 -4.28 0.86
N ASP A 154 -0.34 -5.33 1.53
CA ASP A 154 1.03 -5.84 1.41
C ASP A 154 1.26 -6.70 0.19
N ASP A 155 0.37 -6.71 -0.79
CA ASP A 155 0.58 -7.26 -2.12
C ASP A 155 0.32 -6.21 -3.22
N GLU A 156 -0.01 -4.97 -2.83
CA GLU A 156 -0.31 -3.86 -3.73
C GLU A 156 0.82 -2.82 -3.78
N ILE A 157 0.85 -2.05 -4.87
CA ILE A 157 1.72 -0.89 -5.01
C ILE A 157 0.99 0.26 -5.71
N VAL A 158 1.19 1.48 -5.21
CA VAL A 158 0.64 2.67 -5.85
C VAL A 158 1.46 3.01 -7.09
N TYR A 159 0.94 2.70 -8.27
CA TYR A 159 1.58 3.05 -9.54
C TYR A 159 1.10 4.42 -10.07
N CYS A 160 2.03 5.35 -10.30
CA CYS A 160 1.72 6.69 -10.80
C CYS A 160 2.05 6.81 -12.29
N HIS A 161 1.11 6.41 -13.17
CA HIS A 161 1.34 6.42 -14.62
C HIS A 161 1.68 7.81 -15.22
N ARG A 162 1.22 8.90 -14.58
CA ARG A 162 1.55 10.31 -14.92
C ARG A 162 2.70 10.88 -14.09
N GLY A 163 3.41 10.03 -13.35
CA GLY A 163 4.44 10.40 -12.40
C GLY A 163 3.89 10.83 -11.04
N VAL A 164 4.76 10.77 -10.03
CA VAL A 164 4.41 11.07 -8.63
C VAL A 164 4.02 12.55 -8.44
N GLY A 165 4.63 13.48 -9.18
CA GLY A 165 4.24 14.89 -9.11
C GLY A 165 2.77 15.13 -9.44
N ALA A 166 2.21 14.38 -10.41
CA ALA A 166 0.79 14.45 -10.74
C ALA A 166 -0.10 13.91 -9.62
N LEU A 167 0.33 12.85 -8.92
CA LEU A 167 -0.36 12.34 -7.73
C LEU A 167 -0.40 13.41 -6.63
N HIS A 168 0.74 14.02 -6.29
CA HIS A 168 0.77 15.07 -5.25
C HIS A 168 -0.05 16.29 -5.63
N ALA A 169 -0.01 16.73 -6.89
CA ALA A 169 -0.82 17.84 -7.37
C ALA A 169 -2.32 17.52 -7.26
N PHE A 170 -2.72 16.29 -7.63
CA PHE A 170 -4.09 15.83 -7.48
C PHE A 170 -4.51 15.83 -6.00
N LEU A 171 -3.74 15.19 -5.12
CA LEU A 171 -4.02 15.15 -3.68
C LEU A 171 -4.11 16.57 -3.09
N ALA A 172 -3.18 17.47 -3.45
CA ALA A 172 -3.23 18.86 -3.01
C ALA A 172 -4.47 19.63 -3.50
N SER A 173 -5.08 19.21 -4.60
CA SER A 173 -6.32 19.80 -5.15
C SER A 173 -7.60 19.24 -4.54
N VAL A 174 -7.51 18.13 -3.79
CA VAL A 174 -8.67 17.53 -3.13
C VAL A 174 -9.13 18.47 -2.01
N SER A 175 -10.40 18.86 -2.07
CA SER A 175 -11.00 19.72 -1.06
C SER A 175 -11.12 18.99 0.29
N ALA A 176 -10.95 19.74 1.39
CA ALA A 176 -10.92 19.20 2.74
C ALA A 176 -12.28 18.62 3.21
N ASP A 177 -13.38 18.93 2.51
CA ASP A 177 -14.70 18.33 2.74
C ASP A 177 -14.80 16.89 2.21
N LYS A 178 -13.89 16.47 1.33
CA LYS A 178 -13.80 15.09 0.84
C LYS A 178 -12.93 14.26 1.79
N VAL A 179 -13.61 13.52 2.65
CA VAL A 179 -12.97 12.63 3.64
C VAL A 179 -12.32 11.39 3.01
N ASN A 180 -12.75 10.99 1.81
CA ASN A 180 -12.27 9.81 1.11
C ASN A 180 -12.01 10.09 -0.37
N VAL A 181 -10.89 9.55 -0.87
CA VAL A 181 -10.52 9.60 -2.29
C VAL A 181 -10.32 8.16 -2.75
N HIS A 182 -11.03 7.76 -3.79
CA HIS A 182 -10.91 6.42 -4.36
C HIS A 182 -9.99 6.44 -5.56
N MET A 183 -8.97 5.58 -5.53
CA MET A 183 -8.12 5.28 -6.67
C MET A 183 -8.61 3.98 -7.31
N ARG A 184 -8.59 3.89 -8.64
CA ARG A 184 -8.89 2.63 -9.32
C ARG A 184 -7.71 1.68 -9.12
N ASN A 185 -7.99 0.50 -8.58
CA ASN A 185 -7.03 -0.58 -8.59
C ASN A 185 -6.85 -1.08 -10.02
N LEU A 186 -5.61 -1.32 -10.42
CA LEU A 186 -5.26 -1.99 -11.67
C LEU A 186 -4.52 -3.26 -11.31
N GLU A 187 -5.18 -4.39 -11.46
CA GLU A 187 -4.57 -5.69 -11.27
C GLU A 187 -3.72 -6.03 -12.50
N ALA A 188 -2.40 -6.06 -12.32
CA ALA A 188 -1.49 -6.59 -13.31
C ALA A 188 -1.26 -8.08 -13.00
N LEU A 189 -2.06 -8.93 -13.63
CA LEU A 189 -1.81 -10.36 -13.62
C LEU A 189 -0.73 -10.66 -14.65
N TYR A 190 0.39 -11.23 -14.22
CA TYR A 190 1.37 -11.79 -15.15
C TYR A 190 0.68 -12.92 -15.94
N PRO A 191 0.49 -12.79 -17.27
CA PRO A 191 -0.17 -13.83 -18.05
C PRO A 191 0.61 -15.15 -18.04
N HIS A 192 1.94 -15.09 -17.85
CA HIS A 192 2.85 -16.22 -17.71
C HIS A 192 4.16 -15.81 -17.04
N CYS A 193 4.97 -16.79 -16.61
CA CYS A 193 6.23 -16.58 -15.88
C CYS A 193 7.34 -15.87 -16.69
N GLU A 194 7.23 -15.82 -18.01
CA GLU A 194 8.18 -15.13 -18.90
C GLU A 194 7.75 -13.69 -19.26
N CYS A 195 6.62 -13.22 -18.73
CA CYS A 195 6.08 -11.89 -19.06
C CYS A 195 7.04 -10.80 -18.57
N SER A 196 7.44 -9.94 -19.51
CA SER A 196 8.42 -8.88 -19.30
C SER A 196 7.80 -7.59 -18.77
N ASP A 197 6.56 -7.31 -19.18
CA ASP A 197 5.79 -6.15 -18.73
C ASP A 197 4.28 -6.48 -18.70
N PRO A 198 3.73 -6.86 -17.54
CA PRO A 198 2.33 -7.26 -17.44
C PRO A 198 1.37 -6.11 -17.76
N PHE A 199 1.79 -4.85 -17.68
CA PHE A 199 0.92 -3.72 -18.02
C PHE A 199 0.79 -3.49 -19.53
N LYS A 200 1.72 -4.03 -20.34
CA LYS A 200 1.65 -4.00 -21.80
C LYS A 200 1.09 -5.29 -22.39
N GLU A 201 1.45 -6.42 -21.78
CA GLU A 201 1.08 -7.75 -22.26
C GLU A 201 -0.35 -8.13 -21.85
N VAL A 202 -0.90 -7.54 -20.78
CA VAL A 202 -2.33 -7.62 -20.47
C VAL A 202 -3.09 -6.78 -21.49
N GLN A 203 -3.61 -7.44 -22.53
CA GLN A 203 -4.67 -6.87 -23.36
C GLN A 203 -5.90 -6.68 -22.48
N ASP A 204 -6.11 -5.43 -22.07
CA ASP A 204 -7.33 -4.85 -21.50
C ASP A 204 -8.36 -5.92 -21.05
N GLY A 205 -8.25 -6.37 -19.79
CA GLY A 205 -9.15 -7.38 -19.20
C GLY A 205 -10.62 -6.93 -19.07
N ARG A 206 -11.05 -5.88 -19.79
CA ARG A 206 -12.42 -5.38 -19.82
C ARG A 206 -13.44 -6.38 -20.37
N ASP A 207 -13.00 -7.48 -20.98
CA ASP A 207 -13.88 -8.50 -21.57
C ASP A 207 -13.99 -9.81 -20.77
N ARG A 208 -13.50 -9.86 -19.52
CA ARG A 208 -13.83 -11.01 -18.65
C ARG A 208 -15.04 -10.68 -17.78
N PRO A 209 -16.25 -11.17 -18.10
CA PRO A 209 -17.32 -11.19 -17.11
C PRO A 209 -16.82 -12.03 -15.93
N PHE A 210 -16.93 -11.48 -14.73
CA PHE A 210 -16.77 -12.23 -13.48
C PHE A 210 -17.51 -13.57 -13.64
N ARG A 211 -16.78 -14.68 -13.59
CA ARG A 211 -17.33 -16.04 -13.51
C ARG A 211 -17.14 -16.57 -12.11
#